data_AF-A0A3N9UMU0-F1
#
_entry.id   AF-A0A3N9UMU0-F1
#
_cell.length_a   1.000
_cell.length_b   1.000
_cell.length_c   1.000
_cell.angle_alpha   90.00
_cell.angle_beta   90.00
_cell.angle_gamma   90.00
#
_symmetry.space_group_name_H-M   'P 1'
#
loop_
_entity.id
_entity.type
_entity.pdbx_description
1 polymer ?
#
loop_
_entity_poly.entity_id
_entity_poly.type
_entity_poly.pdbx_seq_one_letter_code
_entity_poly.pdbx_strand_id
1 'polypeptide(L)'
;MMQVNRRQFFKLSATSLGASSLAALGFSPEAAVADVRTFKLTRTTETRNTCPYCSVACGLIMYSLGDKAKNAKPEIIHIEGDPDHPVSRGSLCPKGSGLLSFVHSKTRLRYPEYRAPGSRE
;
A
#
# COMPACT_ATOMS: atom_id res chain seq x y z
N MET A 1 42.88 18.62 38.32
CA MET A 1 43.51 17.59 37.47
C MET A 1 43.09 16.23 37.99
N MET A 2 42.26 15.48 37.25
CA MET A 2 41.70 14.22 37.74
C MET A 2 42.81 13.17 37.87
N GLN A 3 43.12 12.74 39.09
CA GLN A 3 44.11 11.68 39.34
C GLN A 3 43.48 10.33 39.00
N VAL A 4 43.80 9.78 37.83
CA VAL A 4 43.26 8.50 37.35
C VAL A 4 44.19 7.37 37.79
N ASN A 5 43.69 6.46 38.63
CA ASN A 5 44.44 5.25 39.02
C ASN A 5 44.49 4.26 37.84
N ARG A 6 45.51 3.39 37.78
CA ARG A 6 45.69 2.35 36.74
C ARG A 6 44.41 1.55 36.47
N ARG A 7 43.66 1.20 37.52
CA ARG A 7 42.37 0.48 37.40
C ARG A 7 41.29 1.31 36.69
N GLN A 8 41.25 2.63 36.91
CA GLN A 8 40.31 3.52 36.25
C GLN A 8 40.70 3.76 34.79
N PHE A 9 42.00 3.84 34.49
CA PHE A 9 42.49 3.91 33.11
C PHE A 9 42.00 2.72 32.27
N PHE A 10 42.17 1.49 32.74
CA PHE A 10 41.70 0.30 32.01
C PHE A 10 40.17 0.28 31.81
N LYS A 11 39.39 0.75 32.79
CA LYS A 11 37.93 0.83 32.67
C LYS A 11 37.50 1.82 31.59
N LEU A 12 38.11 3.00 31.54
CA LEU A 12 37.81 4.03 30.56
C LEU A 12 38.21 3.61 29.14
N SER A 13 39.38 2.99 28.99
CA SER A 13 39.82 2.47 27.69
C SER A 13 38.93 1.34 27.18
N ALA A 14 38.52 0.41 28.06
CA ALA A 14 37.61 -0.67 27.66
C ALA A 14 36.20 -0.18 27.30
N THR A 15 35.65 0.79 28.04
CA THR A 15 34.33 1.37 27.71
C THR A 15 34.34 2.19 26.44
N SER A 16 35.38 3.00 26.22
CA SER A 16 35.51 3.79 24.99
C SER A 16 35.66 2.91 23.75
N LEU A 17 36.56 1.91 23.78
CA LEU A 17 36.73 0.96 22.69
C LEU A 17 35.46 0.13 22.45
N GLY A 18 34.79 -0.31 23.51
CA GLY A 18 33.54 -1.06 23.41
C GLY A 18 32.42 -0.24 22.78
N ALA A 19 32.22 1.00 23.24
CA ALA A 19 31.21 1.91 22.71
C ALA A 19 31.48 2.28 21.25
N SER A 20 32.73 2.59 20.89
CA SER A 20 33.09 2.94 19.52
C SER A 20 32.96 1.74 18.57
N SER A 21 33.32 0.54 19.03
CA SER A 21 33.17 -0.69 18.24
C SER A 21 31.70 -1.04 18.02
N LEU A 22 30.85 -0.87 19.03
CA LEU A 22 29.40 -1.06 18.89
C LEU A 22 28.80 -0.07 17.88
N ALA A 23 29.19 1.20 17.95
CA ALA A 23 28.76 2.20 16.97
C ALA A 23 29.25 1.87 15.55
N ALA A 24 30.53 1.50 15.39
CA ALA A 24 31.10 1.12 14.09
C ALA A 24 30.47 -0.15 13.49
N LEU A 25 29.99 -1.06 14.33
CA LEU A 25 29.27 -2.27 13.94
C LEU A 25 27.76 -2.04 13.73
N GLY A 26 27.29 -0.79 13.79
CA GLY A 26 25.89 -0.45 13.52
C GLY A 26 24.92 -0.69 14.67
N PHE A 27 25.43 -0.87 15.90
CA PHE A 27 24.59 -0.96 17.12
C PHE A 27 24.26 0.42 17.71
N SER A 28 24.74 1.52 17.12
CA SER A 28 24.19 2.85 17.40
C SER A 28 22.87 3.01 16.66
N PRO A 29 21.77 3.38 17.32
CA PRO A 29 20.51 3.61 16.62
C PRO A 29 20.69 4.76 15.63
N GLU A 30 20.65 4.43 14.34
CA GLU A 30 20.40 5.42 13.30
C GLU A 30 19.02 6.01 13.59
N ALA A 31 18.86 7.33 13.49
CA ALA A 31 17.54 7.93 13.66
C ALA A 31 16.61 7.24 12.65
N ALA A 32 15.69 6.42 13.15
CA ALA A 32 14.72 5.76 12.30
C ALA A 32 13.96 6.86 11.59
N VAL A 33 14.22 7.05 10.30
CA VAL A 33 13.51 8.02 9.49
C VAL A 33 12.10 7.46 9.37
N ALA A 34 11.21 7.89 10.27
CA ALA A 34 9.80 7.58 10.25
C ALA A 34 9.12 8.37 9.12
N ASP A 35 9.66 8.27 7.90
CA ASP A 35 9.05 8.86 6.73
C ASP A 35 7.88 7.98 6.29
N VAL A 36 6.76 8.61 6.03
CA VAL A 36 5.55 7.92 5.56
C VAL A 36 5.59 7.97 4.05
N ARG A 37 5.32 6.84 3.40
CA ARG A 37 5.17 6.83 1.94
C ARG A 37 4.19 7.92 1.51
N THR A 38 4.47 8.56 0.37
CA THR A 38 3.56 9.55 -0.20
C THR A 38 2.17 8.95 -0.43
N PHE A 39 1.14 9.79 -0.31
CA PHE A 39 -0.22 9.33 -0.51
C PHE A 39 -0.44 8.96 -1.99
N LYS A 40 -0.61 7.66 -2.24
CA LYS A 40 -0.61 7.05 -3.58
C LYS A 40 -1.71 7.56 -4.53
N LEU A 41 -2.73 8.23 -4.00
CA LEU A 41 -3.91 8.69 -4.75
C LEU A 41 -3.86 10.18 -5.10
N THR A 42 -2.78 10.89 -4.76
CA THR A 42 -2.69 12.36 -4.98
C THR A 42 -2.82 12.81 -6.44
N ARG A 43 -2.52 11.94 -7.41
CA ARG A 43 -2.54 12.24 -8.84
C ARG A 43 -3.34 11.23 -9.66
N THR A 44 -4.29 10.55 -9.03
CA THR A 44 -5.20 9.65 -9.72
C THR A 44 -6.46 10.40 -10.16
N THR A 45 -7.14 9.86 -11.16
CA THR A 45 -8.47 10.29 -11.53
C THR A 45 -9.50 9.55 -10.67
N GLU A 46 -10.34 10.30 -9.95
CA GLU A 46 -11.48 9.78 -9.21
C GLU A 46 -12.71 9.59 -10.12
N THR A 47 -13.40 8.47 -9.96
CA THR A 47 -14.66 8.16 -10.65
C THR A 47 -15.62 7.49 -9.68
N ARG A 48 -16.82 8.07 -9.53
CA ARG A 48 -17.88 7.49 -8.69
C ARG A 48 -18.58 6.34 -9.42
N ASN A 49 -18.89 5.26 -8.69
CA ASN A 49 -19.60 4.10 -9.22
C ASN A 49 -20.36 3.39 -8.07
N THR A 50 -21.00 2.26 -8.37
CA THR A 50 -21.79 1.47 -7.42
C THR A 50 -21.27 0.04 -7.36
N CYS A 51 -21.28 -0.55 -6.17
CA CYS A 51 -20.87 -1.94 -5.94
C CYS A 51 -21.70 -2.92 -6.77
N PRO A 52 -21.09 -3.79 -7.60
CA PRO A 52 -21.80 -4.68 -8.52
C PRO A 52 -22.28 -5.98 -7.90
N TYR A 53 -22.15 -6.17 -6.57
CA TYR A 53 -22.40 -7.47 -5.94
C TYR A 53 -23.85 -7.69 -5.47
N CYS A 54 -24.35 -6.87 -4.56
CA CYS A 54 -25.65 -7.08 -3.93
C CYS A 54 -26.51 -5.82 -3.95
N SER A 55 -27.78 -5.96 -3.59
CA SER A 55 -28.80 -4.91 -3.64
C SER A 55 -28.60 -3.75 -2.66
N VAL A 56 -27.62 -3.82 -1.75
CA VAL A 56 -27.26 -2.67 -0.90
C VAL A 56 -26.75 -1.51 -1.75
N ALA A 57 -26.17 -1.80 -2.93
CA ALA A 57 -25.73 -0.81 -3.90
C ALA A 57 -24.80 0.26 -3.26
N CYS A 58 -23.80 -0.17 -2.49
CA CYS A 58 -22.85 0.75 -1.85
C CYS A 58 -22.18 1.68 -2.89
N GLY A 59 -22.08 2.96 -2.58
CA GLY A 59 -21.33 3.92 -3.38
C GLY A 59 -19.82 3.66 -3.30
N LEU A 60 -19.13 3.84 -4.42
CA LEU A 60 -17.70 3.61 -4.59
C LEU A 60 -17.02 4.87 -5.12
N ILE A 61 -15.78 5.07 -4.70
CA ILE A 61 -14.82 5.94 -5.36
C ILE A 61 -13.71 5.06 -5.95
N MET A 62 -13.60 5.07 -7.27
CA MET A 62 -12.56 4.34 -8.00
C MET A 62 -11.45 5.30 -8.43
N TYR A 63 -10.21 4.88 -8.22
CA TYR A 63 -9.03 5.67 -8.54
C TYR A 63 -8.28 5.04 -9.71
N SER A 64 -8.15 5.78 -10.80
CA SER A 64 -7.41 5.33 -11.99
C SER A 64 -6.12 6.12 -12.18
N LEU A 65 -5.06 5.45 -12.64
CA LEU A 65 -3.89 6.11 -13.21
C LEU A 65 -4.27 6.76 -14.54
N GLY A 66 -3.70 7.94 -14.80
CA GLY A 66 -4.03 8.78 -15.94
C GLY A 66 -4.95 9.95 -15.56
N ASP A 67 -4.87 11.02 -16.33
CA ASP A 67 -5.53 12.32 -16.14
C ASP A 67 -6.69 12.54 -17.12
N LYS A 68 -7.23 11.44 -17.68
CA LYS A 68 -8.22 11.41 -18.78
C LYS A 68 -7.69 11.92 -20.13
N ALA A 69 -6.39 12.22 -20.26
CA ALA A 69 -5.83 12.54 -21.56
C ALA A 69 -5.88 11.34 -22.51
N LYS A 70 -6.10 11.60 -23.79
CA LYS A 70 -6.30 10.56 -24.82
C LYS A 70 -5.07 9.65 -25.02
N ASN A 71 -3.88 10.15 -24.69
CA ASN A 71 -2.61 9.43 -24.76
C ASN A 71 -2.35 8.51 -23.56
N ALA A 72 -3.16 8.58 -22.49
CA ALA A 72 -3.04 7.72 -21.32
C ALA A 72 -4.22 6.74 -21.27
N LYS A 73 -3.92 5.43 -21.29
CA LYS A 73 -4.94 4.41 -21.05
C LYS A 73 -5.22 4.34 -19.55
N PRO A 74 -6.46 4.56 -19.09
CA PRO A 74 -6.78 4.53 -17.67
C PRO A 74 -6.66 3.11 -17.12
N GLU A 75 -6.11 3.01 -15.92
CA GLU A 75 -6.00 1.75 -15.18
C GLU A 75 -6.39 1.97 -13.72
N ILE A 76 -7.38 1.22 -13.23
CA ILE A 76 -7.86 1.32 -11.85
C ILE A 76 -6.80 0.74 -10.91
N ILE A 77 -6.34 1.49 -9.91
CA ILE A 77 -5.32 1.04 -8.94
C ILE A 77 -5.83 0.98 -7.49
N HIS A 78 -6.99 1.58 -7.22
CA HIS A 78 -7.60 1.54 -5.90
C HIS A 78 -9.11 1.77 -5.99
N ILE A 79 -9.85 1.19 -5.05
CA ILE A 79 -11.30 1.37 -4.90
C ILE A 79 -11.57 1.45 -3.40
N GLU A 80 -12.34 2.45 -2.98
CA GLU A 80 -12.84 2.59 -1.62
C GLU A 80 -14.30 3.03 -1.62
N GLY A 81 -14.91 3.09 -0.44
CA GLY A 81 -16.32 3.46 -0.30
C GLY A 81 -16.52 4.96 -0.39
N ASP A 82 -17.65 5.37 -0.97
CA ASP A 82 -18.05 6.77 -1.04
C ASP A 82 -18.61 7.23 0.33
N PRO A 83 -17.95 8.18 1.04
CA PRO A 83 -18.41 8.66 2.34
C PRO A 83 -19.75 9.40 2.26
N ASP A 84 -20.09 9.98 1.11
CA ASP A 84 -21.32 10.75 0.91
C ASP A 84 -22.52 9.85 0.61
N HIS A 85 -22.30 8.57 0.32
CA HIS A 85 -23.37 7.65 -0.06
C HIS A 85 -24.29 7.36 1.16
N PRO A 86 -25.60 7.61 1.06
CA PRO A 86 -26.49 7.65 2.23
C PRO A 86 -26.64 6.30 2.94
N VAL A 87 -26.54 5.20 2.18
CA VAL A 87 -26.70 3.83 2.69
C VAL A 87 -25.42 3.30 3.32
N SER A 88 -24.27 3.53 2.67
CA SER A 88 -23.00 2.89 3.04
C SER A 88 -22.07 3.79 3.83
N ARG A 89 -22.17 5.12 3.67
CA ARG A 89 -21.35 6.12 4.37
C ARG A 89 -19.86 5.77 4.39
N GLY A 90 -19.31 5.40 3.23
CA GLY A 90 -17.92 5.00 3.05
C GLY A 90 -17.60 3.54 3.41
N SER A 91 -18.51 2.79 4.00
CA SER A 91 -18.27 1.41 4.41
C SER A 91 -18.37 0.43 3.24
N LEU A 92 -17.43 -0.51 3.18
CA LEU A 92 -17.45 -1.65 2.25
C LEU A 92 -17.25 -2.97 3.00
N CYS A 93 -18.11 -3.95 2.70
CA CYS A 93 -17.91 -5.34 3.13
C CYS A 93 -16.73 -5.97 2.36
N PRO A 94 -16.20 -7.15 2.76
CA PRO A 94 -15.02 -7.76 2.12
C PRO A 94 -15.18 -8.02 0.62
N LYS A 95 -16.42 -8.19 0.13
CA LYS A 95 -16.70 -8.29 -1.30
C LYS A 95 -16.38 -6.96 -2.00
N GLY A 96 -16.91 -5.86 -1.46
CA GLY A 96 -16.73 -4.51 -2.02
C GLY A 96 -15.29 -4.01 -1.91
N SER A 97 -14.64 -4.20 -0.76
CA SER A 97 -13.23 -3.79 -0.59
C SER A 97 -12.28 -4.62 -1.44
N GLY A 98 -12.67 -5.85 -1.82
CA GLY A 98 -11.94 -6.73 -2.72
C GLY A 98 -12.14 -6.46 -4.22
N LEU A 99 -12.89 -5.41 -4.61
CA LEU A 99 -13.23 -5.16 -6.02
C LEU A 99 -12.01 -4.98 -6.93
N LEU A 100 -10.89 -4.47 -6.41
CA LEU A 100 -9.66 -4.32 -7.20
C LEU A 100 -9.16 -5.67 -7.75
N SER A 101 -9.23 -6.73 -6.94
CA SER A 101 -8.86 -8.08 -7.34
C SER A 101 -9.84 -8.67 -8.36
N PHE A 102 -11.11 -8.28 -8.30
CA PHE A 102 -12.10 -8.64 -9.32
C PHE A 102 -11.80 -7.94 -10.65
N VAL A 103 -11.50 -6.63 -10.62
CA VAL A 103 -11.09 -5.85 -11.80
C VAL A 103 -9.84 -6.45 -12.45
N HIS A 104 -8.84 -6.82 -11.65
CA HIS A 104 -7.56 -7.37 -12.14
C HIS A 104 -7.46 -8.90 -12.10
N SER A 105 -8.60 -9.60 -12.04
CA SER A 105 -8.58 -11.07 -11.96
C SER A 105 -7.87 -11.68 -13.17
N LYS A 106 -7.02 -12.68 -12.91
CA LYS A 106 -6.36 -13.48 -13.96
C LYS A 106 -7.36 -14.21 -14.87
N THR A 107 -8.56 -14.48 -14.36
CA THR A 107 -9.65 -15.15 -15.09
C THR A 107 -10.56 -14.19 -15.86
N ARG A 108 -10.23 -12.89 -15.95
CA ARG A 108 -11.03 -11.93 -16.72
C ARG A 108 -10.96 -12.26 -18.22
N LEU A 109 -12.11 -12.57 -18.79
CA LEU A 109 -12.26 -12.81 -20.23
C LEU A 109 -11.81 -11.57 -21.03
N ARG A 110 -11.04 -11.81 -22.10
CA ARG A 110 -10.49 -10.76 -22.96
C ARG A 110 -11.13 -10.72 -24.34
N TYR A 111 -11.69 -11.85 -24.78
CA TYR A 111 -12.22 -12.05 -26.11
C TYR A 111 -13.52 -12.88 -26.01
N PRO A 112 -14.43 -12.77 -27.00
CA PRO A 112 -15.55 -13.70 -27.11
C PRO A 112 -15.06 -15.13 -27.31
N GLU A 113 -15.67 -16.08 -26.61
CA GLU A 113 -15.35 -17.51 -26.70
C GLU A 113 -16.55 -18.28 -27.25
N TYR A 114 -16.29 -19.34 -28.02
CA TYR A 114 -17.32 -20.19 -28.63
C TYR A 114 -17.00 -21.65 -28.39
N ARG A 115 -18.01 -22.41 -27.96
CA ARG A 115 -17.92 -23.87 -27.82
C ARG A 115 -18.57 -24.55 -29.03
N ALA A 116 -17.78 -25.31 -29.79
CA ALA A 116 -18.26 -26.02 -30.97
C ALA A 116 -19.11 -27.27 -30.63
N PRO A 117 -20.06 -27.68 -31.50
CA PRO A 117 -20.85 -28.89 -31.30
C PRO A 117 -19.98 -30.13 -31.16
N GLY A 118 -20.26 -30.98 -30.16
CA GLY A 118 -19.54 -32.24 -29.93
C GLY A 118 -18.16 -32.11 -29.26
N SER A 119 -17.69 -30.89 -28.92
CA SER A 119 -16.44 -30.69 -28.20
C SER A 119 -16.51 -31.15 -26.73
N ARG A 120 -15.47 -31.86 -26.27
CA ARG A 120 -15.20 -32.06 -24.84
C ARG A 120 -14.35 -30.88 -24.40
N GLU A 121 -14.85 -30.16 -23.40
CA GLU A 121 -14.33 -28.93 -22.76
C GLU A 121 -13.26 -28.13 -23.52
#